data_AF-A0AAW6ENF6-F1
#
_entry.id   AF-A0AAW6ENF6-F1
#
_cell.length_a   1.000
_cell.length_b   1.000
_cell.length_c   1.000
_cell.angle_alpha   90.00
_cell.angle_beta   90.00
_cell.angle_gamma   90.00
#
_symmetry.space_group_name_H-M   'P 1'
#
loop_
_entity.id
_entity.type
_entity.pdbx_description
1 polymer ?
#
loop_
_entity_poly.entity_id
_entity_poly.type
_entity_poly.pdbx_seq_one_letter_code
_entity_poly.pdbx_strand_id
1 'polypeptide(L)'
;MKLSKRIIVGLISAAVILIGGKFVYDNFIDDDFTYPLTYISIEGNKREKDQIDTIEKSLESNKCKFEEINFEMLKVDDKNNMVIKESEYNKLANKLDLEKVKVNDKEAAIIPRYDGIKNFKYMNELKELTNYKVENNNLKVVGVVDKKILITGLFKSQIIISDNLYNKLEKDSENKIVTVKGYEFKENSKSDKAILQIKENKSFSNNNENDLFYLFSK
;
A
#
# COMPACT_ATOMS: atom_id res chain seq x y z
N MET A 1 -9.06 -45.98 22.52
CA MET A 1 -7.84 -45.16 22.47
C MET A 1 -8.14 -43.93 21.62
N LYS A 2 -8.39 -42.77 22.25
CA LYS A 2 -8.74 -41.53 21.55
C LYS A 2 -7.46 -40.95 20.93
N LEU A 3 -7.28 -41.05 19.61
CA LEU A 3 -6.25 -40.28 18.92
C LEU A 3 -6.66 -38.81 18.98
N SER A 4 -5.93 -38.02 19.77
CA SER A 4 -6.01 -36.57 19.67
C SER A 4 -5.44 -36.16 18.32
N LYS A 5 -6.28 -35.52 17.49
CA LYS A 5 -5.81 -34.78 16.33
C LYS A 5 -4.99 -33.60 16.85
N ARG A 6 -3.69 -33.79 17.03
CA ARG A 6 -2.74 -32.69 17.00
C ARG A 6 -2.83 -32.14 15.57
N ILE A 7 -3.59 -31.07 15.40
CA ILE A 7 -3.44 -30.20 14.23
C ILE A 7 -2.03 -29.64 14.37
N ILE A 8 -1.08 -30.26 13.68
CA ILE A 8 0.18 -29.61 13.34
C ILE A 8 -0.27 -28.50 12.39
N VAL A 9 -0.46 -27.30 12.94
CA VAL A 9 -0.56 -26.08 12.14
C VAL A 9 0.83 -25.90 11.55
N GLY A 10 1.09 -26.57 10.44
CA GLY A 10 2.09 -26.10 9.51
C GLY A 10 1.57 -24.77 9.02
N LEU A 11 2.10 -23.69 9.59
CA LEU A 11 1.94 -22.33 9.10
C LEU A 11 2.45 -22.36 7.65
N ILE A 12 1.55 -22.59 6.70
CA ILE A 12 1.73 -22.07 5.36
C ILE A 12 1.62 -20.57 5.56
N SER A 13 2.74 -19.85 5.43
CA SER A 13 2.81 -18.39 5.32
C SER A 13 2.12 -17.98 4.02
N ALA A 14 0.80 -18.16 4.00
CA ALA A 14 -0.04 -17.68 2.93
C ALA A 14 -0.43 -16.26 3.32
N ALA A 15 0.14 -15.28 2.63
CA ALA A 15 -0.27 -13.91 2.80
C ALA A 15 -1.77 -13.76 2.55
N VAL A 16 -2.44 -12.95 3.38
CA VAL A 16 -3.89 -12.79 3.35
C VAL A 16 -4.23 -11.36 2.97
N ILE A 17 -5.13 -11.23 2.00
CA ILE A 17 -5.64 -9.93 1.55
C ILE A 17 -7.12 -9.84 1.88
N LEU A 18 -7.50 -8.72 2.47
CA LEU A 18 -8.88 -8.32 2.72
C LEU A 18 -9.19 -7.10 1.84
N ILE A 19 -10.04 -7.31 0.83
CA ILE A 19 -10.55 -6.24 -0.05
C ILE A 19 -12.02 -6.11 0.27
N GLY A 20 -12.44 -5.00 0.89
CA GLY A 20 -13.88 -4.84 1.15
C GLY A 20 -14.50 -5.86 2.09
N GLY A 21 -13.68 -6.52 2.90
CA GLY A 21 -14.11 -7.65 3.73
C GLY A 21 -14.30 -8.98 3.00
N LYS A 22 -13.91 -9.07 1.72
CA LYS A 22 -13.70 -10.34 1.04
C LYS A 22 -12.24 -10.78 1.22
N PHE A 23 -12.07 -12.00 1.71
CA PHE A 23 -10.76 -12.65 1.76
C PHE A 23 -10.34 -13.10 0.37
N VAL A 24 -9.15 -12.68 -0.04
CA VAL A 24 -8.46 -13.15 -1.23
C VAL A 24 -7.14 -13.78 -0.78
N TYR A 25 -6.96 -15.06 -1.10
CA TYR A 25 -5.68 -15.72 -1.02
C TYR A 25 -5.00 -15.53 -2.37
N ASP A 26 -3.94 -14.75 -2.40
CA ASP A 26 -3.15 -14.53 -3.61
C ASP A 26 -1.77 -15.19 -3.44
N ASN A 27 -1.17 -15.60 -4.56
CA ASN A 27 0.17 -16.20 -4.60
C ASN A 27 1.30 -15.17 -4.37
N PHE A 28 1.09 -14.18 -3.50
CA PHE A 28 2.15 -13.23 -3.14
C PHE A 28 3.26 -13.98 -2.40
N ILE A 29 4.50 -13.67 -2.76
CA ILE A 29 5.67 -14.22 -2.07
C ILE A 29 5.89 -13.37 -0.81
N ASP A 30 6.25 -13.97 0.33
CA ASP A 30 6.45 -13.27 1.63
C ASP A 30 7.34 -12.00 1.55
N ASP A 31 8.19 -11.90 0.52
CA ASP A 31 9.07 -10.76 0.22
C ASP A 31 8.37 -9.58 -0.48
N ASP A 32 7.08 -9.68 -0.85
CA ASP A 32 6.37 -8.64 -1.60
C ASP A 32 5.78 -7.53 -0.72
N PHE A 33 5.63 -7.75 0.58
CA PHE A 33 5.08 -6.74 1.50
C PHE A 33 6.19 -5.88 2.08
N THR A 34 6.09 -4.57 1.87
CA THR A 34 6.95 -3.56 2.50
C THR A 34 6.85 -3.60 4.03
N TYR A 35 5.66 -3.92 4.56
CA TYR A 35 5.37 -3.97 6.00
C TYR A 35 4.62 -5.26 6.36
N PRO A 36 4.81 -5.81 7.58
CA PRO A 36 4.05 -6.96 8.09
C PRO A 36 2.53 -6.78 8.01
N LEU A 37 2.05 -5.56 8.19
CA LEU A 37 0.65 -5.19 8.01
C LEU A 37 0.56 -3.86 7.24
N THR A 38 -0.21 -3.84 6.16
CA THR A 38 -0.49 -2.61 5.40
C THR A 38 -2.00 -2.43 5.29
N TYR A 39 -2.48 -1.25 5.65
CA TYR A 39 -3.86 -0.81 5.47
C TYR A 39 -3.89 0.33 4.47
N ILE A 40 -4.83 0.28 3.53
CA ILE A 40 -5.03 1.31 2.51
C ILE A 40 -6.51 1.67 2.50
N SER A 41 -6.83 2.94 2.66
CA SER A 41 -8.19 3.47 2.61
C SER A 41 -8.31 4.42 1.44
N ILE A 42 -9.41 4.32 0.69
CA ILE A 42 -9.76 5.26 -0.37
C ILE A 42 -10.82 6.23 0.19
N GLU A 43 -10.68 7.50 -0.16
CA GLU A 43 -11.63 8.56 0.19
C GLU A 43 -13.08 8.12 -0.06
N GLY A 44 -13.94 8.34 0.93
CA GLY A 44 -15.32 7.84 0.96
C GLY A 44 -15.50 6.58 1.81
N ASN A 45 -14.43 5.97 2.32
CA ASN A 45 -14.51 4.87 3.28
C ASN A 45 -15.06 5.35 4.63
N LYS A 46 -16.35 5.15 4.88
CA LYS A 46 -17.03 5.56 6.11
C LYS A 46 -16.51 4.85 7.38
N ARG A 47 -15.79 3.74 7.23
CA ARG A 47 -15.28 2.92 8.35
C ARG A 47 -13.79 3.12 8.60
N GLU A 48 -13.13 4.02 7.88
CA GLU A 48 -11.68 4.22 7.97
C GLU A 48 -11.21 4.40 9.42
N LYS A 49 -11.87 5.30 10.16
CA LYS A 49 -11.55 5.54 11.57
C LYS A 49 -11.69 4.27 12.42
N ASP A 50 -12.83 3.57 12.31
CA ASP A 50 -13.08 2.36 13.10
C ASP A 50 -12.11 1.22 12.74
N GLN A 51 -11.70 1.13 11.47
CA GLN A 51 -10.74 0.15 10.98
C GLN A 51 -9.33 0.43 11.51
N ILE A 52 -8.88 1.68 11.43
CA ILE A 52 -7.59 2.12 12.01
C ILE A 52 -7.57 1.89 13.52
N ASP A 53 -8.60 2.36 14.23
CA ASP A 53 -8.77 2.15 15.67
C ASP A 53 -8.71 0.65 16.02
N THR A 54 -9.31 -0.21 15.20
CA THR A 54 -9.30 -1.67 15.38
C THR A 54 -7.88 -2.23 15.25
N ILE A 55 -7.13 -1.80 14.23
CA ILE A 55 -5.76 -2.26 14.00
C ILE A 55 -4.88 -1.89 15.20
N GLU A 56 -4.88 -0.61 15.57
CA GLU A 56 -4.03 -0.09 16.63
C GLU A 56 -4.37 -0.73 17.98
N LYS A 57 -5.65 -0.78 18.35
CA LYS A 57 -6.09 -1.45 19.59
C LYS A 57 -5.73 -2.93 19.63
N SER A 58 -5.81 -3.64 18.50
CA SER A 58 -5.46 -5.07 18.45
C SER A 58 -3.96 -5.28 18.62
N LEU A 59 -3.13 -4.45 17.99
CA LEU A 59 -1.67 -4.49 18.17
C LEU A 59 -1.28 -4.15 19.62
N GLU A 60 -1.82 -3.08 20.18
CA GLU A 60 -1.55 -2.64 21.56
C GLU A 60 -2.00 -3.65 22.61
N SER A 61 -3.23 -4.18 22.48
CA SER A 61 -3.80 -5.14 23.43
C SER A 61 -3.00 -6.45 23.50
N ASN A 62 -2.39 -6.86 22.39
CA ASN A 62 -1.49 -8.01 22.33
C ASN A 62 -0.05 -7.66 22.72
N LYS A 63 0.23 -6.41 23.14
CA LYS A 63 1.56 -5.91 23.53
C LYS A 63 2.57 -6.01 22.38
N CYS A 64 2.11 -5.79 21.16
CA CYS A 64 2.96 -5.62 19.99
C CYS A 64 3.56 -4.21 20.04
N LYS A 65 4.89 -4.10 20.01
CA LYS A 65 5.55 -2.82 19.73
C LYS A 65 5.56 -2.65 18.22
N PHE A 66 5.02 -1.55 17.73
CA PHE A 66 4.99 -1.25 16.31
C PHE A 66 5.41 0.20 16.05
N GLU A 67 5.91 0.43 14.84
CA GLU A 67 6.08 1.76 14.25
C GLU A 67 5.07 1.92 13.12
N GLU A 68 4.48 3.12 13.02
CA GLU A 68 3.60 3.47 11.92
C GLU A 68 4.33 4.31 10.87
N ILE A 69 4.17 3.92 9.61
CA ILE A 69 4.48 4.74 8.45
C ILE A 69 3.17 5.08 7.76
N ASN A 70 2.89 6.37 7.61
CA ASN A 70 1.75 6.86 6.86
C ASN A 70 2.20 7.78 5.74
N PHE A 71 1.42 7.77 4.67
CA PHE A 71 1.51 8.72 3.57
C PHE A 71 0.20 8.71 2.77
N GLU A 72 0.00 9.76 1.99
CA GLU A 72 -1.15 9.88 1.10
C GLU A 72 -0.72 9.83 -0.36
N MET A 73 -1.60 9.27 -1.18
CA MET A 73 -1.53 9.33 -2.63
C MET A 73 -2.87 9.86 -3.16
N LEU A 74 -2.90 10.25 -4.43
CA LEU A 74 -4.12 10.63 -5.13
C LEU A 74 -4.37 9.65 -6.27
N LYS A 75 -5.56 9.04 -6.28
CA LYS A 75 -6.07 8.27 -7.41
C LYS A 75 -6.62 9.25 -8.43
N VAL A 76 -6.02 9.26 -9.63
CA VAL A 76 -6.29 10.26 -10.69
C VAL A 76 -7.13 9.73 -11.85
N ASP A 77 -7.48 8.44 -11.83
CA ASP A 77 -8.43 7.85 -12.78
C ASP A 77 -8.97 6.49 -12.30
N ASP A 78 -9.96 5.95 -13.02
CA ASP A 78 -10.52 4.62 -12.78
C ASP A 78 -9.60 3.45 -13.18
N LYS A 79 -8.43 3.74 -13.76
CA LYS A 79 -7.43 2.73 -14.12
C LYS A 79 -6.45 2.46 -12.97
N ASN A 80 -6.71 3.00 -11.78
CA ASN A 80 -5.85 2.90 -10.59
C ASN A 80 -4.45 3.46 -10.84
N ASN A 81 -4.38 4.58 -11.57
CA ASN A 81 -3.17 5.39 -11.61
C ASN A 81 -3.12 6.26 -10.36
N MET A 82 -2.00 6.18 -9.65
CA MET A 82 -1.73 6.90 -8.41
C MET A 82 -0.66 7.96 -8.64
N VAL A 83 -0.82 9.11 -8.01
CA VAL A 83 0.22 10.14 -7.91
C VAL A 83 0.54 10.43 -6.44
N ILE A 84 1.78 10.79 -6.14
CA ILE A 84 2.25 11.19 -4.81
C ILE A 84 2.99 12.54 -4.90
N LYS A 85 2.81 13.40 -3.89
CA LYS A 85 3.57 14.65 -3.77
C LYS A 85 5.07 14.34 -3.69
N GLU A 86 5.89 15.14 -4.36
CA GLU A 86 7.36 15.06 -4.23
C GLU A 86 7.78 15.13 -2.77
N SER A 87 7.24 16.10 -2.01
CA SER A 87 7.59 16.26 -0.60
C SER A 87 7.21 15.05 0.26
N GLU A 88 6.06 14.43 -0.02
CA GLU A 88 5.59 13.25 0.70
C GLU A 88 6.43 12.02 0.37
N TYR A 89 6.72 11.80 -0.91
CA TYR A 89 7.65 10.76 -1.34
C TYR A 89 9.02 10.94 -0.68
N ASN A 90 9.56 12.16 -0.66
CA ASN A 90 10.88 12.43 -0.08
C ASN A 90 10.92 12.23 1.45
N LYS A 91 9.81 12.45 2.17
CA LYS A 91 9.69 12.06 3.59
C LYS A 91 9.76 10.54 3.74
N LEU A 92 9.00 9.81 2.92
CA LEU A 92 9.00 8.35 2.91
C LEU A 92 10.38 7.78 2.54
N ALA A 93 11.03 8.35 1.52
CA ALA A 93 12.35 7.95 1.06
C ALA A 93 13.40 8.07 2.18
N ASN A 94 13.37 9.14 2.98
CA ASN A 94 14.23 9.24 4.16
C ASN A 94 14.02 8.10 5.16
N LYS A 95 12.76 7.73 5.42
CA LYS A 95 12.43 6.68 6.39
C LYS A 95 12.84 5.29 5.90
N LEU A 96 12.73 5.05 4.60
CA LEU A 96 12.99 3.77 3.96
C LEU A 96 14.41 3.63 3.36
N ASP A 97 15.28 4.61 3.59
CA ASP A 97 16.64 4.67 3.00
C ASP A 97 16.61 4.54 1.46
N LEU A 98 15.73 5.31 0.83
CA LEU A 98 15.58 5.40 -0.62
C LEU A 98 16.10 6.74 -1.14
N GLU A 99 16.42 6.78 -2.44
CA GLU A 99 16.82 8.02 -3.10
C GLU A 99 15.68 9.03 -3.16
N LYS A 100 16.00 10.30 -2.86
CA LYS A 100 15.08 11.41 -3.03
C LYS A 100 14.97 11.81 -4.49
N VAL A 101 13.82 12.36 -4.83
CA VAL A 101 13.51 12.86 -6.16
C VAL A 101 13.27 14.36 -6.12
N LYS A 102 13.54 15.04 -7.23
CA LYS A 102 13.14 16.42 -7.46
C LYS A 102 12.46 16.53 -8.82
N VAL A 103 11.25 17.07 -8.86
CA VAL A 103 10.40 17.23 -10.05
C VAL A 103 9.70 18.59 -10.03
N ASN A 104 9.59 19.24 -11.18
CA ASN A 104 8.74 20.43 -11.34
C ASN A 104 7.36 20.11 -11.94
N ASP A 105 6.48 21.10 -12.11
CA ASP A 105 5.11 20.96 -12.65
C ASP A 105 5.02 20.26 -14.03
N LYS A 106 6.12 20.17 -14.78
CA LYS A 106 6.18 19.52 -16.11
C LYS A 106 6.95 18.20 -16.10
N GLU A 107 7.37 17.75 -14.93
CA GLU A 107 8.19 16.57 -14.75
C GLU A 107 7.51 15.55 -13.84
N ALA A 108 7.91 14.30 -14.00
CA ALA A 108 7.47 13.20 -13.16
C ALA A 108 8.59 12.20 -12.95
N ALA A 109 8.58 11.49 -11.83
CA ALA A 109 9.36 10.27 -11.65
C ALA A 109 8.43 9.08 -11.41
N ILE A 110 8.90 7.88 -11.73
CA ILE A 110 8.09 6.66 -11.64
C ILE A 110 8.50 5.84 -10.43
N ILE A 111 7.52 5.41 -9.65
CA ILE A 111 7.68 4.36 -8.65
C ILE A 111 7.36 3.03 -9.33
N PRO A 112 8.30 2.07 -9.35
CA PRO A 112 8.09 0.80 -10.01
C PRO A 112 7.04 -0.05 -9.27
N ARG A 113 6.23 -0.82 -10.02
CA ARG A 113 5.30 -1.81 -9.43
C ARG A 113 5.99 -3.10 -9.01
N TYR A 114 7.07 -3.41 -9.71
CA TYR A 114 7.89 -4.60 -9.55
C TYR A 114 9.34 -4.17 -9.50
N ASP A 115 10.10 -4.68 -8.55
CA ASP A 115 11.52 -4.36 -8.37
C ASP A 115 12.37 -5.62 -8.19
N GLY A 116 13.68 -5.44 -8.04
CA GLY A 116 14.64 -6.54 -7.90
C GLY A 116 15.02 -7.24 -9.22
N ILE A 117 15.94 -8.20 -9.11
CA ILE A 117 16.64 -8.82 -10.24
C ILE A 117 15.66 -9.54 -11.19
N LYS A 118 14.62 -10.18 -10.64
CA LYS A 118 13.61 -10.90 -11.43
C LYS A 118 12.80 -10.00 -12.36
N ASN A 119 12.79 -8.69 -12.12
CA ASN A 119 12.01 -7.69 -12.85
C ASN A 119 12.88 -6.72 -13.67
N PHE A 120 14.15 -7.07 -13.93
CA PHE A 120 15.09 -6.19 -14.62
C PHE A 120 14.60 -5.70 -16.00
N LYS A 121 13.95 -6.57 -16.78
CA LYS A 121 13.37 -6.19 -18.08
C LYS A 121 12.31 -5.09 -17.92
N TYR A 122 11.38 -5.26 -16.98
CA TYR A 122 10.36 -4.26 -16.65
C TYR A 122 10.99 -2.94 -16.19
N MET A 123 12.03 -3.00 -15.36
CA MET A 123 12.74 -1.81 -14.91
C MET A 123 13.41 -1.06 -16.06
N ASN A 124 13.97 -1.76 -17.04
CA ASN A 124 14.57 -1.12 -18.22
C ASN A 124 13.49 -0.48 -19.11
N GLU A 125 12.37 -1.16 -19.34
CA GLU A 125 11.24 -0.59 -20.08
C GLU A 125 10.71 0.69 -19.43
N LEU A 126 10.66 0.76 -18.10
CA LEU A 126 10.30 2.00 -17.40
C LEU A 126 11.33 3.13 -17.61
N LYS A 127 12.63 2.80 -17.64
CA LYS A 127 13.71 3.78 -17.86
C LYS A 127 13.71 4.37 -19.26
N GLU A 128 13.16 3.64 -20.24
CA GLU A 128 12.97 4.12 -21.61
C GLU A 128 11.74 5.02 -21.76
N LEU A 129 10.85 5.07 -20.77
CA LEU A 129 9.67 5.92 -20.84
C LEU A 129 10.06 7.39 -20.71
N THR A 130 9.79 8.18 -21.74
CA THR A 130 10.18 9.60 -21.76
C THR A 130 9.09 10.55 -21.27
N ASN A 131 7.82 10.13 -21.34
CA ASN A 131 6.68 10.94 -20.93
C ASN A 131 5.61 10.07 -20.26
N TYR A 132 4.90 10.65 -19.31
CA TYR A 132 3.76 10.04 -18.64
C TYR A 132 2.57 10.99 -18.65
N LYS A 133 1.40 10.50 -19.05
CA LYS A 133 0.17 11.29 -19.07
C LYS A 133 -0.58 11.12 -17.75
N VAL A 134 -0.74 12.22 -17.02
CA VAL A 134 -1.59 12.33 -15.82
C VAL A 134 -2.75 13.25 -16.16
N GLU A 135 -3.94 12.68 -16.36
CA GLU A 135 -5.11 13.39 -16.89
C GLU A 135 -4.76 14.21 -18.15
N ASN A 136 -4.89 15.54 -18.10
CA ASN A 136 -4.60 16.45 -19.21
C ASN A 136 -3.14 16.92 -19.25
N ASN A 137 -2.29 16.45 -18.34
CA ASN A 137 -0.89 16.85 -18.23
C ASN A 137 0.01 15.78 -18.85
N ASN A 138 0.82 16.18 -19.84
CA ASN A 138 1.88 15.33 -20.38
C ASN A 138 3.20 15.69 -19.69
N LEU A 139 3.67 14.84 -18.80
CA LEU A 139 4.82 15.09 -17.94
C LEU A 139 6.06 14.40 -18.49
N LYS A 140 7.19 15.11 -18.54
CA LYS A 140 8.47 14.51 -18.88
C LYS A 140 8.93 13.59 -17.75
N VAL A 141 9.21 12.34 -18.05
CA VAL A 141 9.77 11.42 -17.07
C VAL A 141 11.26 11.74 -16.89
N VAL A 142 11.66 12.04 -15.65
CA VAL A 142 13.05 12.37 -15.31
C VAL A 142 13.80 11.22 -14.63
N GLY A 143 13.08 10.17 -14.22
CA GLY A 143 13.68 9.00 -13.62
C GLY A 143 12.68 7.95 -13.15
N VAL A 144 13.21 6.80 -12.79
CA VAL A 144 12.51 5.69 -12.13
C VAL A 144 13.25 5.44 -10.82
N VAL A 145 12.55 5.44 -9.70
CA VAL A 145 13.17 5.18 -8.39
C VAL A 145 13.46 3.68 -8.23
N ASP A 146 14.42 3.34 -7.37
CA ASP A 146 15.02 2.00 -7.37
C ASP A 146 14.12 0.89 -6.82
N LYS A 147 13.17 1.23 -5.95
CA LYS A 147 12.33 0.26 -5.23
C LYS A 147 10.86 0.65 -5.24
N LYS A 148 10.00 -0.37 -5.18
CA LYS A 148 8.58 -0.18 -4.92
C LYS A 148 8.38 0.28 -3.46
N ILE A 149 7.28 0.98 -3.20
CA ILE A 149 6.90 1.41 -1.84
C ILE A 149 5.64 0.70 -1.31
N LEU A 150 4.97 -0.07 -2.17
CA LEU A 150 3.73 -0.78 -1.89
C LEU A 150 3.82 -2.22 -2.40
N ILE A 151 2.87 -3.04 -1.92
CA ILE A 151 2.71 -4.41 -2.41
C ILE A 151 2.60 -4.45 -3.93
N THR A 152 3.27 -5.44 -4.52
CA THR A 152 3.34 -5.61 -5.96
C THR A 152 1.95 -5.75 -6.58
N GLY A 153 1.78 -5.12 -7.76
CA GLY A 153 0.59 -5.31 -8.59
C GLY A 153 -0.68 -4.59 -8.13
N LEU A 154 -0.67 -3.92 -6.96
CA LEU A 154 -1.86 -3.27 -6.43
C LEU A 154 -2.41 -2.15 -7.32
N PHE A 155 -1.51 -1.27 -7.78
CA PHE A 155 -1.86 -0.11 -8.60
C PHE A 155 -1.24 -0.18 -9.98
N LYS A 156 -1.92 0.37 -10.98
CA LYS A 156 -1.44 0.38 -12.36
C LYS A 156 -0.32 1.40 -12.56
N SER A 157 -0.27 2.50 -11.85
CA SER A 157 0.92 3.34 -11.88
C SER A 157 1.07 4.05 -10.57
N GLN A 158 2.30 4.40 -10.25
CA GLN A 158 2.64 5.19 -9.08
C GLN A 158 3.65 6.22 -9.55
N ILE A 159 3.26 7.49 -9.53
CA ILE A 159 4.00 8.58 -10.16
C ILE A 159 4.26 9.68 -9.13
N ILE A 160 5.51 10.11 -9.02
CA ILE A 160 5.90 11.25 -8.19
C ILE A 160 5.76 12.50 -9.05
N ILE A 161 5.01 13.48 -8.56
CA ILE A 161 4.78 14.77 -9.23
C ILE A 161 5.08 15.92 -8.26
N SER A 162 5.29 17.12 -8.80
CA SER A 162 5.46 18.31 -7.96
C SER A 162 4.26 18.53 -7.03
N ASP A 163 4.53 19.05 -5.83
CA ASP A 163 3.50 19.41 -4.86
C ASP A 163 2.43 20.37 -5.45
N ASN A 164 2.85 21.32 -6.29
CA ASN A 164 1.93 22.28 -6.90
C ASN A 164 0.97 21.62 -7.90
N LEU A 165 1.48 20.72 -8.76
CA LEU A 165 0.61 19.95 -9.65
C LEU A 165 -0.35 19.06 -8.84
N TYR A 166 0.15 18.34 -7.83
CA TYR A 166 -0.70 17.53 -6.97
C TYR A 166 -1.84 18.36 -6.37
N ASN A 167 -1.53 19.50 -5.74
CA ASN A 167 -2.55 20.34 -5.09
C ASN A 167 -3.58 20.93 -6.08
N LYS A 168 -3.28 20.94 -7.38
CA LYS A 168 -4.26 21.28 -8.43
C LYS A 168 -5.17 20.08 -8.73
N LEU A 169 -4.59 18.90 -8.91
CA LEU A 169 -5.32 17.66 -9.19
C LEU A 169 -6.22 17.24 -8.01
N GLU A 170 -5.76 17.43 -6.77
CA GLU A 170 -6.52 17.13 -5.55
C GLU A 170 -7.84 17.91 -5.44
N LYS A 171 -7.95 19.06 -6.12
CA LYS A 171 -9.18 19.87 -6.14
C LYS A 171 -10.22 19.34 -7.13
N ASP A 172 -9.85 18.41 -8.01
CA ASP A 172 -10.80 17.74 -8.88
C ASP A 172 -11.60 16.70 -8.07
N SER A 173 -12.93 16.82 -8.10
CA SER A 173 -13.83 15.93 -7.37
C SER A 173 -13.84 14.49 -7.88
N GLU A 174 -13.39 14.24 -9.10
CA GLU A 174 -13.24 12.88 -9.64
C GLU A 174 -12.06 12.15 -9.00
N ASN A 175 -11.06 12.89 -8.55
CA ASN A 175 -9.90 12.35 -7.88
C ASN A 175 -10.24 11.93 -6.44
N LYS A 176 -9.51 10.94 -5.94
CA LYS A 176 -9.74 10.39 -4.59
C LYS A 176 -8.44 10.30 -3.83
N ILE A 177 -8.43 10.83 -2.62
CA ILE A 177 -7.31 10.63 -1.69
C ILE A 177 -7.24 9.14 -1.33
N VAL A 178 -6.03 8.61 -1.27
CA VAL A 178 -5.75 7.24 -0.83
C VAL A 178 -4.75 7.31 0.32
N THR A 179 -5.24 7.00 1.51
CA THR A 179 -4.45 6.92 2.74
C THR A 179 -3.77 5.56 2.79
N VAL A 180 -2.45 5.53 2.98
CA VAL A 180 -1.68 4.31 3.21
C VAL A 180 -1.11 4.34 4.62
N LYS A 181 -1.30 3.24 5.37
CA LYS A 181 -0.70 3.00 6.68
C LYS A 181 0.03 1.65 6.68
N GLY A 182 1.35 1.69 6.81
CA GLY A 182 2.20 0.55 7.09
C GLY A 182 2.47 0.42 8.59
N TYR A 183 2.32 -0.78 9.14
CA TYR A 183 2.64 -1.09 10.52
C TYR A 183 3.82 -2.06 10.56
N GLU A 184 4.95 -1.57 11.04
CA GLU A 184 6.19 -2.33 11.19
C GLU A 184 6.26 -2.91 12.60
N PHE A 185 6.35 -4.24 12.72
CA PHE A 185 6.50 -4.92 14.00
C PHE A 185 7.20 -6.27 13.83
N LYS A 186 7.84 -6.74 14.91
CA LYS A 186 8.44 -8.08 14.92
C LYS A 186 7.36 -9.16 14.88
N GLU A 187 7.41 -10.01 13.86
CA GLU A 187 6.55 -11.20 13.75
C GLU A 187 6.81 -12.19 14.90
N ASN A 188 5.74 -12.53 15.62
CA ASN A 188 5.73 -13.52 16.71
C ASN A 188 4.28 -13.86 17.11
N SER A 189 4.10 -14.80 18.04
CA SER A 189 2.78 -15.26 18.48
C SER A 189 1.83 -14.17 19.02
N LYS A 190 2.34 -12.99 19.43
CA LYS A 190 1.50 -11.83 19.80
C LYS A 190 0.97 -11.10 18.57
N SER A 191 1.81 -10.87 17.57
CA SER A 191 1.37 -10.24 16.32
C SER A 191 0.39 -11.15 15.59
N ASP A 192 0.60 -12.47 15.60
CA ASP A 192 -0.33 -13.42 14.97
C ASP A 192 -1.73 -13.33 15.58
N LYS A 193 -1.82 -13.21 16.91
CA LYS A 193 -3.08 -13.00 17.63
C LYS A 193 -3.72 -11.66 17.30
N ALA A 194 -2.93 -10.59 17.20
CA ALA A 194 -3.44 -9.28 16.81
C ALA A 194 -4.02 -9.30 15.39
N ILE A 195 -3.29 -9.89 14.44
CA ILE A 195 -3.74 -10.04 13.05
C ILE A 195 -5.02 -10.87 12.97
N LEU A 196 -5.14 -11.95 13.75
CA LEU A 196 -6.37 -12.74 13.80
C LEU A 196 -7.56 -11.90 14.31
N GLN A 197 -7.37 -11.12 15.38
CA GLN A 197 -8.40 -10.24 15.93
C GLN A 197 -8.86 -9.17 14.92
N ILE A 198 -7.91 -8.60 14.16
CA ILE A 198 -8.21 -7.63 13.10
C ILE A 198 -9.06 -8.29 12.01
N LYS A 199 -8.64 -9.48 11.52
CA LYS A 199 -9.33 -10.22 10.46
C LYS A 199 -10.75 -10.64 10.84
N GLU A 200 -10.98 -10.97 12.11
CA GLU A 200 -12.29 -11.39 12.63
C GLU A 200 -13.20 -10.19 12.99
N ASN A 201 -12.69 -8.97 12.99
CA ASN A 201 -13.48 -7.79 13.37
C ASN A 201 -14.48 -7.39 12.28
N LYS A 202 -15.71 -7.08 12.71
CA LYS A 202 -16.82 -6.64 11.84
C LYS A 202 -16.56 -5.30 11.15
N SER A 203 -15.64 -4.47 11.65
CA SER A 203 -15.21 -3.26 10.93
C SER A 203 -14.59 -3.60 9.57
N PHE A 204 -14.04 -4.80 9.42
CA PHE A 204 -13.51 -5.35 8.18
C PHE A 204 -14.47 -6.34 7.48
N SER A 205 -15.73 -6.49 7.92
CA SER A 205 -16.68 -7.40 7.26
C SER A 205 -17.40 -6.75 6.07
N ASN A 206 -17.72 -7.58 5.07
CA ASN A 206 -18.40 -7.18 3.83
C ASN A 206 -19.88 -6.85 4.10
N ASN A 207 -20.27 -5.58 3.95
CA ASN A 207 -21.62 -5.10 4.24
C ASN A 207 -22.25 -4.31 3.06
N ASN A 208 -21.83 -4.54 1.81
CA ASN A 208 -22.40 -3.92 0.59
C ASN A 208 -22.28 -2.38 0.48
N GLU A 209 -21.59 -1.69 1.38
CA GLU A 209 -21.21 -0.29 1.19
C GLU A 209 -19.80 -0.23 0.62
N ASN A 210 -19.71 0.13 -0.67
CA ASN A 210 -18.50 0.40 -1.46
C ASN A 210 -17.18 0.08 -0.75
N ASP A 211 -16.58 -1.04 -1.16
CA ASP A 211 -15.32 -1.57 -0.65
C ASP A 211 -14.15 -0.65 -0.97
N LEU A 212 -13.95 0.38 -0.14
CA LEU A 212 -12.98 1.44 -0.33
C LEU A 212 -11.74 1.24 0.54
N PHE A 213 -11.33 -0.02 0.77
CA PHE A 213 -10.11 -0.32 1.51
C PHE A 213 -9.45 -1.63 1.07
N TYR A 214 -8.16 -1.73 1.37
CA TYR A 214 -7.36 -2.94 1.32
C TYR A 214 -6.65 -3.14 2.66
N LEU A 215 -6.59 -4.39 3.12
CA LEU A 215 -5.79 -4.77 4.27
C LEU A 215 -4.95 -6.00 3.90
N PHE A 216 -3.65 -5.88 4.08
CA PHE A 216 -2.64 -6.86 3.73
C PHE A 216 -1.88 -7.28 4.99
N SER A 217 -1.74 -8.58 5.22
CA SER A 217 -0.87 -9.10 6.27
C SER A 217 -0.04 -10.27 5.75
N LYS A 218 1.22 -10.35 6.18
CA LYS A 218 2.00 -11.60 6.10
C LYS A 218 1.36 -12.70 6.95
#